data_AF-A0A959NTP2-F1
#
_entry.id   AF-A0A959NTP2-F1
#
_cell.length_a   1.000
_cell.length_b   1.000
_cell.length_c   1.000
_cell.angle_alpha   90.00
_cell.angle_beta   90.00
_cell.angle_gamma   90.00
#
_symmetry.space_group_name_H-M   'P 1'
#
loop_
_entity.id
_entity.type
_entity.pdbx_description
1 polymer ?
#
loop_
_entity_poly.entity_id
_entity_poly.type
_entity_poly.pdbx_seq_one_letter_code
_entity_poly.pdbx_strand_id
1 'polypeptide(L)'
;MKYIDIKVKTAFIVHGFDETNQEIIENINDDKYMRKLISIDRIQSISEDYILVTSSHQRVMYWEYDDTLENLKQKLDSAGLILN
;
A
#
# COMPACT_ATOMS: atom_id res chain seq x y z
N MET A 1 13.58 -8.49 9.80
CA MET A 1 12.68 -7.86 8.81
C MET A 1 11.53 -8.80 8.51
N LYS A 2 10.29 -8.31 8.62
CA LYS A 2 9.07 -9.07 8.29
C LYS A 2 8.54 -8.61 6.93
N TYR A 3 7.97 -9.55 6.19
CA TYR A 3 7.41 -9.30 4.87
C TYR A 3 5.99 -9.88 4.79
N ILE A 4 5.15 -9.26 3.96
CA ILE A 4 3.83 -9.77 3.60
C ILE A 4 3.80 -10.09 2.11
N ASP A 5 3.24 -11.25 1.79
CA ASP A 5 3.01 -11.70 0.44
C ASP A 5 1.54 -11.39 0.07
N ILE A 6 1.35 -10.55 -0.94
CA ILE A 6 0.02 -10.05 -1.32
C ILE A 6 -0.06 -9.75 -2.81
N LYS A 7 -1.25 -9.93 -3.39
CA LYS A 7 -1.56 -9.51 -4.77
C LYS A 7 -2.05 -8.08 -4.75
N VAL A 8 -1.38 -7.22 -5.50
CA VAL A 8 -1.69 -5.79 -5.58
C VAL A 8 -1.59 -5.28 -7.01
N LYS A 9 -2.26 -4.18 -7.31
CA LYS A 9 -1.97 -3.34 -8.47
C LYS A 9 -1.83 -1.89 -8.01
N THR A 10 -1.04 -1.11 -8.73
CA THR A 10 -0.87 0.31 -8.36
C THR A 10 -2.07 1.09 -8.86
N ALA A 11 -2.75 1.80 -7.97
CA ALA A 11 -3.85 2.70 -8.35
C ALA A 11 -3.27 4.06 -8.74
N PHE A 12 -2.50 4.66 -7.84
CA PHE A 12 -1.85 5.94 -8.11
C PHE A 12 -0.62 6.16 -7.22
N ILE A 13 0.22 7.09 -7.66
CA ILE A 13 1.44 7.53 -6.97
C ILE A 13 1.28 9.01 -6.62
N VAL A 14 1.59 9.38 -5.39
CA VAL A 14 1.64 10.79 -4.96
C VAL A 14 3.10 11.23 -4.92
N HIS A 15 3.42 12.27 -5.70
CA HIS A 15 4.78 12.77 -5.85
C HIS A 15 5.14 13.93 -4.91
N GLY A 16 4.18 14.42 -4.13
CA GLY A 16 4.29 15.62 -3.30
C GLY A 16 3.21 16.63 -3.67
N PHE A 17 3.48 17.91 -3.42
CA PHE A 17 2.56 19.01 -3.73
C PHE A 17 3.16 19.93 -4.81
N ASP A 18 2.29 20.54 -5.61
CA ASP A 18 2.65 21.59 -6.55
C ASP A 18 2.78 22.97 -5.87
N GLU A 19 3.09 24.00 -6.65
CA GLU A 19 3.26 25.39 -6.16
C GLU A 19 1.98 25.98 -5.55
N THR A 20 0.82 25.36 -5.79
CA THR A 20 -0.49 25.76 -5.25
C THR A 20 -0.93 24.90 -4.06
N ASN A 21 -0.06 24.03 -3.56
CA ASN A 21 -0.32 23.08 -2.47
C ASN A 21 -1.39 22.02 -2.85
N GLN A 22 -1.48 21.64 -4.12
CA GLN A 22 -2.28 20.50 -4.58
C GLN A 22 -1.39 19.28 -4.79
N GLU A 23 -1.89 18.08 -4.47
CA GLU A 23 -1.14 16.83 -4.66
C GLU A 23 -0.85 16.57 -6.13
N ILE A 24 0.41 16.24 -6.44
CA ILE A 24 0.83 15.78 -7.77
C ILE A 24 0.59 14.27 -7.82
N ILE A 25 -0.51 13.87 -8.47
CA ILE A 25 -0.95 12.47 -8.54
C ILE A 25 -0.72 11.90 -9.95
N GLU A 26 0.00 10.79 -10.05
CA GLU A 26 0.10 9.96 -11.25
C GLU A 26 -0.84 8.76 -11.10
N ASN A 27 -1.93 8.74 -11.89
CA ASN A 27 -2.82 7.58 -11.95
C ASN A 27 -2.21 6.49 -12.82
N ILE A 28 -2.15 5.26 -12.28
CA ILE A 28 -1.59 4.11 -12.97
C ILE A 28 -2.76 3.21 -13.40
N ASN A 29 -2.96 3.09 -14.71
CA ASN A 29 -3.94 2.17 -15.28
C ASN A 29 -3.35 0.76 -15.42
N ASP A 30 -2.95 0.17 -14.29
CA ASP A 30 -2.49 -1.21 -14.28
C ASP A 30 -3.71 -2.15 -14.22
N ASP A 31 -4.00 -2.84 -15.31
CA ASP A 31 -5.20 -3.69 -15.38
C ASP A 31 -5.03 -5.03 -14.63
N LYS A 32 -3.82 -5.34 -14.15
CA LYS A 32 -3.47 -6.66 -13.63
C LYS A 32 -2.90 -6.59 -12.22
N TYR A 33 -3.49 -7.36 -11.32
CA TYR A 33 -2.90 -7.68 -10.03
C TYR A 33 -1.63 -8.50 -10.20
N MET A 34 -0.58 -8.11 -9.48
CA MET A 34 0.69 -8.83 -9.40
C MET A 34 1.01 -9.23 -7.96
N ARG A 35 1.60 -10.41 -7.79
CA ARG A 35 2.07 -10.88 -6.48
C ARG A 35 3.34 -10.13 -6.10
N LYS A 36 3.39 -9.59 -4.88
CA LYS A 36 4.56 -8.92 -4.33
C LYS A 36 4.85 -9.43 -2.93
N LEU A 37 6.14 -9.60 -2.63
CA LEU A 37 6.64 -9.73 -1.27
C LEU A 37 7.10 -8.35 -0.80
N ILE A 38 6.36 -7.75 0.14
CA ILE A 38 6.52 -6.36 0.55
C ILE A 38 7.00 -6.31 2.00
N SER A 39 8.00 -5.49 2.29
CA SER A 39 8.42 -5.23 3.67
C SER A 39 7.28 -4.56 4.44
N ILE A 40 6.94 -5.10 5.62
CA ILE A 40 5.90 -4.54 6.48
C ILE A 40 6.22 -3.08 6.86
N ASP A 41 7.50 -2.76 7.05
CA ASP A 41 7.97 -1.43 7.44
C ASP A 41 7.68 -0.34 6.39
N ARG A 42 7.31 -0.74 5.16
CA ARG A 42 6.89 0.18 4.10
C ARG A 42 5.41 0.52 4.17
N ILE A 43 4.59 -0.28 4.84
CA ILE A 43 3.14 -0.11 4.92
C ILE A 43 2.85 0.95 5.97
N GLN A 44 2.20 2.03 5.56
CA GLN A 44 1.80 3.11 6.46
C GLN A 44 0.37 2.92 6.98
N SER A 45 -0.53 2.44 6.11
CA SER A 45 -1.91 2.15 6.47
C SER A 45 -2.53 1.15 5.48
N ILE A 46 -3.60 0.49 5.93
CA ILE A 46 -4.42 -0.40 5.12
C ILE A 46 -5.88 0.01 5.35
N SER A 47 -6.60 0.31 4.28
CA SER A 47 -8.06 0.52 4.26
C SER A 47 -8.74 -0.62 3.52
N GLU A 48 -10.07 -0.57 3.38
CA GLU A 48 -10.82 -1.56 2.60
C GLU A 48 -10.35 -1.60 1.14
N ASP A 49 -10.07 -0.43 0.54
CA ASP A 49 -9.73 -0.34 -0.89
C ASP A 49 -8.22 -0.29 -1.15
N TYR A 50 -7.40 0.19 -0.20
CA TYR A 50 -6.00 0.51 -0.47
C TYR A 50 -5.03 0.07 0.62
N ILE A 51 -3.82 -0.28 0.18
CA ILE A 51 -2.60 -0.28 0.99
C ILE A 51 -1.78 0.95 0.62
N LEU A 52 -1.52 1.80 1.61
CA LEU A 52 -0.61 2.93 1.46
C LEU A 52 0.80 2.48 1.80
N VAL A 53 1.73 2.65 0.85
CA VAL A 53 3.15 2.33 1.07
C VAL A 53 4.07 3.50 0.81
N THR A 54 5.15 3.61 1.59
CA THR A 54 6.30 4.44 1.24
C THR A 54 7.08 3.80 0.10
N SER A 55 7.64 4.64 -0.77
CA SER A 55 8.51 4.23 -1.86
C SER A 55 9.82 5.02 -1.85
N SER A 56 10.64 4.83 -2.88
CA SER A 56 11.88 5.59 -3.03
C SER A 56 11.57 7.09 -3.21
N HIS A 57 12.54 7.94 -2.87
CA HIS A 57 12.46 9.39 -3.11
C HIS A 57 11.23 10.06 -2.48
N GLN A 58 10.82 9.64 -1.28
CA GLN A 58 9.75 10.24 -0.48
C GLN A 58 8.35 10.22 -1.12
N ARG A 59 8.15 9.41 -2.16
CA ARG A 59 6.82 9.22 -2.76
C ARG A 59 6.04 8.18 -2.00
N VAL A 60 4.72 8.32 -1.99
CA VAL A 60 3.80 7.30 -1.49
C VAL A 60 3.00 6.71 -2.65
N MET A 61 2.62 5.45 -2.51
CA MET A 61 1.80 4.75 -3.51
C MET A 61 0.57 4.16 -2.82
N TYR A 62 -0.56 4.25 -3.51
CA TYR A 62 -1.80 3.59 -3.14
C TYR A 62 -1.98 2.37 -4.03
N TRP A 63 -2.08 1.22 -3.38
CA TRP A 63 -2.24 -0.07 -4.04
C TRP A 63 -3.60 -0.65 -3.74
N GLU A 64 -4.38 -0.94 -4.78
CA GLU A 64 -5.50 -1.86 -4.65
C GLU A 64 -4.95 -3.26 -4.39
N TYR A 65 -5.67 -4.06 -3.62
CA TYR A 65 -5.26 -5.41 -3.27
C TYR A 65 -6.39 -6.43 -3.43
N ASP A 66 -6.02 -7.63 -3.87
CA ASP A 66 -6.93 -8.74 -4.12
C ASP A 66 -7.05 -9.60 -2.85
N ASP A 67 -7.61 -8.99 -1.79
CA ASP A 67 -7.92 -9.60 -0.49
C ASP A 67 -8.94 -8.71 0.26
N THR A 68 -9.26 -9.03 1.52
CA THR A 68 -10.07 -8.15 2.39
C THR A 68 -9.25 -7.55 3.52
N LEU A 69 -9.67 -6.40 4.06
CA LEU A 69 -9.01 -5.79 5.21
C LEU A 69 -9.01 -6.74 6.41
N GLU A 70 -10.10 -7.45 6.64
CA GLU A 70 -10.24 -8.41 7.74
C GLU A 70 -9.22 -9.56 7.64
N ASN A 71 -9.05 -10.14 6.45
CA ASN A 71 -8.05 -11.19 6.22
C ASN A 71 -6.62 -10.67 6.45
N LEU A 72 -6.32 -9.45 6.02
CA LEU A 72 -5.01 -8.84 6.25
C LEU A 72 -4.79 -8.54 7.74
N LYS A 73 -5.79 -8.03 8.45
CA LYS A 73 -5.73 -7.83 9.91
C LYS A 73 -5.42 -9.13 10.63
N GLN A 74 -6.11 -10.22 10.31
CA GLN A 74 -5.86 -11.53 10.94
C GLN A 74 -4.43 -12.05 10.66
N LYS A 75 -3.91 -11.87 9.44
CA LYS A 75 -2.52 -12.23 9.10
C LYS A 75 -1.50 -11.41 9.91
N LEU A 76 -1.76 -10.12 10.09
CA LEU A 76 -0.87 -9.24 10.86
C LEU A 76 -0.96 -9.55 12.37
N ASP A 77 -2.18 -9.75 12.89
CA ASP A 77 -2.44 -10.07 14.28
C ASP A 77 -1.81 -11.41 14.69
N SER A 78 -2.02 -12.46 13.90
CA SER A 78 -1.37 -13.77 14.11
C SER A 78 0.16 -13.73 14.07
N ALA A 79 0.74 -12.71 13.43
CA ALA A 79 2.18 -12.44 13.40
C ALA A 79 2.65 -11.48 14.52
N GLY A 80 1.76 -11.06 15.44
CA GLY A 80 2.03 -10.13 16.53
C GLY A 80 2.40 -8.72 16.05
N LEU A 81 1.74 -8.24 15.00
CA LEU A 81 2.00 -6.94 14.36
C LEU A 81 0.94 -5.87 14.64
N ILE A 82 -0.17 -6.24 15.29
CA ILE A 82 -1.24 -5.32 15.67
C ILE A 82 -1.28 -5.22 17.20
N LEU A 83 -1.54 -4.02 17.70
CA LEU A 83 -1.87 -3.80 19.10
C LEU A 83 -3.40 -3.78 19.21
N ASN A 84 -3.95 -4.65 20.07
CA ASN A 84 -5.37 -4.74 20.36
C ASN A 84 -5.66 -4.31 21.80
#